data_AF-A0A2S5RG01-F1
#
_entry.id   AF-A0A2S5RG01-F1
#
_cell.length_a   1.000
_cell.length_b   1.000
_cell.length_c   1.000
_cell.angle_alpha   90.00
_cell.angle_beta   90.00
_cell.angle_gamma   90.00
#
_symmetry.space_group_name_H-M   'P 1'
#
loop_
_entity.id
_entity.type
_entity.pdbx_description
1 polymer ?
#
loop_
_entity_poly.entity_id
_entity_poly.type
_entity_poly.pdbx_seq_one_letter_code
_entity_poly.pdbx_strand_id
1 'polypeptide(L)'
;MKKLISLLGGLGLIASTISITSLAVIGCSRSLPPKIDIRTINSAIEQIILTKEEFWTTQELVEKIGQELDVPNAMNISEEFADTEKKVKKFTFTPTDYSQYVGQLSLYQVLNKTTENHTVFLDDLGKAYLIAESAPDKTKEIIHIGWDTETRTAHKMPSDLMFAPSYISSNIKSLENLFSGVAEFNDDLASWDTSQIENMASMFNGAVEFNQDLITWNTANVQDMSNMFNSAIAFNSDISNWNTGKVTTMEGMFQSAIAFNSDILTWNTSLVKNMSFMFSQAILFNQNLTTSDNAWNTSLVEDMNHMFNSAVSFNGDISNWVTSNVTNMSFMFSDSVSFNNDISKWDTSRVENMESMFKQALFFNQDLKSEGNAWNTARVTNMSNMFNSAIKFNGDISSWNTTNVNNMEGMFNYAILFNKDIASWETQTVMNMNSMFNGALSFRQNLSNWEVSQIQNCTDFTNNKNWKQPHQPNFKINEQGN
;
A
#
# COMPACT_ATOMS: atom_id res chain seq x y z
N MET A 1 -5.08 0.07 -42.55
CA MET A 1 -5.97 1.25 -42.32
C MET A 1 -7.33 1.24 -43.07
N LYS A 2 -7.90 0.07 -43.38
CA LYS A 2 -9.35 -0.14 -43.65
C LYS A 2 -9.74 -1.49 -43.06
N LYS A 3 -9.60 -1.61 -41.73
CA LYS A 3 -10.17 -2.68 -40.87
C LYS A 3 -9.91 -2.48 -39.37
N LEU A 4 -9.48 -1.29 -38.95
CA LEU A 4 -9.08 -1.00 -37.55
C LEU A 4 -10.03 0.00 -36.86
N ILE A 5 -11.32 -0.05 -37.18
CA ILE A 5 -12.38 0.62 -36.41
C ILE A 5 -13.53 -0.37 -36.28
N SER A 6 -13.46 -1.27 -35.29
CA SER A 6 -14.63 -2.05 -34.85
C SER A 6 -14.67 -2.38 -33.35
N LEU A 7 -13.74 -1.85 -32.55
CA LEU A 7 -13.89 -1.78 -31.10
C LEU A 7 -13.80 -0.32 -30.68
N LEU A 8 -14.95 0.35 -30.60
CA LEU A 8 -15.25 1.52 -29.77
C LEU A 8 -16.66 2.00 -30.14
N GLY A 9 -17.59 1.93 -29.19
CA GLY A 9 -18.86 2.67 -29.25
C GLY A 9 -20.10 1.87 -29.65
N GLY A 10 -20.57 0.99 -28.78
CA GLY A 10 -21.97 0.60 -28.75
C GLY A 10 -22.82 1.71 -28.13
N LEU A 11 -23.39 2.59 -28.96
CA LEU A 11 -24.55 3.45 -28.65
C LEU A 11 -25.08 3.98 -29.99
N GLY A 12 -26.04 3.26 -30.56
CA GLY A 12 -26.70 3.66 -31.80
C GLY A 12 -27.82 4.65 -31.53
N LEU A 13 -27.95 5.68 -32.38
CA LEU A 13 -29.25 6.15 -32.88
C LEU A 13 -29.06 7.10 -34.08
N ILE A 14 -29.40 6.56 -35.25
CA ILE A 14 -30.08 7.15 -36.43
C ILE A 14 -29.49 8.42 -37.07
N ALA A 15 -28.95 8.23 -38.27
CA ALA A 15 -28.65 9.27 -39.25
C ALA A 15 -29.92 9.92 -39.84
N SER A 16 -29.87 11.23 -40.09
CA SER A 16 -30.64 11.87 -41.14
C SER A 16 -29.79 12.89 -41.91
N THR A 17 -29.83 12.72 -43.22
CA THR A 17 -29.24 13.49 -44.33
C THR A 17 -29.35 15.01 -44.24
N ILE A 18 -28.28 15.75 -44.54
CA ILE A 18 -28.34 17.07 -45.19
C ILE A 18 -27.20 17.22 -46.21
N SER A 19 -27.59 17.49 -47.46
CA SER A 19 -26.75 17.94 -48.57
C SER A 19 -26.69 19.46 -48.56
N ILE A 20 -25.50 20.08 -48.50
CA ILE A 20 -25.28 21.45 -48.97
C ILE A 20 -23.91 21.55 -49.63
N THR A 21 -23.93 21.93 -50.90
CA THR A 21 -22.82 22.46 -51.70
C THR A 21 -22.44 23.86 -51.25
N SER A 22 -21.16 24.11 -50.95
CA SER A 22 -20.53 25.42 -51.20
C SER A 22 -19.00 25.30 -51.21
N LEU A 23 -18.44 25.85 -52.29
CA LEU A 23 -17.02 26.00 -52.56
C LEU A 23 -16.42 27.03 -51.58
N ALA A 24 -15.37 26.64 -50.85
CA ALA A 24 -14.44 27.58 -50.23
C ALA A 24 -13.03 27.05 -50.46
N VAL A 25 -12.29 27.72 -51.35
CA VAL A 25 -10.84 27.55 -51.48
C VAL A 25 -10.21 28.19 -50.24
N ILE A 26 -9.83 27.35 -49.28
CA ILE A 26 -8.99 27.71 -48.14
C ILE A 26 -7.70 26.91 -48.33
N GLY A 27 -6.56 27.60 -48.33
CA GLY A 27 -5.26 27.03 -48.63
C GLY A 27 -4.96 25.80 -47.78
N CYS A 28 -4.79 24.64 -48.43
CA CYS A 28 -4.21 23.47 -47.81
C CYS A 28 -2.75 23.77 -47.48
N SER A 29 -2.45 24.20 -46.24
CA SER A 29 -1.27 23.65 -45.61
C SER A 29 -1.58 22.17 -45.39
N ARG A 30 -1.03 21.30 -46.25
CA ARG A 30 -1.03 19.86 -45.98
C ARG A 30 -0.18 19.68 -44.73
N SER A 31 -0.78 19.68 -43.54
CA SER A 31 -0.17 19.01 -42.41
C SER A 31 -0.02 17.55 -42.83
N LEU A 32 1.22 17.07 -42.85
CA LEU A 32 1.47 15.64 -43.06
C LEU A 32 0.69 14.87 -41.98
N PRO A 33 0.07 13.72 -42.32
CA PRO A 33 -0.57 12.88 -41.32
C PRO A 33 0.43 12.57 -40.20
N PRO A 34 -0.01 12.49 -38.93
CA PRO A 34 0.87 12.19 -37.81
C PRO A 34 1.52 10.82 -38.04
N LYS A 35 2.84 10.76 -37.84
CA LYS A 35 3.60 9.51 -37.98
C LYS A 35 3.19 8.52 -36.89
N ILE A 36 3.17 7.24 -37.21
CA ILE A 36 2.86 6.15 -36.28
C ILE A 36 4.16 5.73 -35.58
N ASP A 37 4.15 5.71 -34.25
CA ASP A 37 5.30 5.25 -33.47
C ASP A 37 5.30 3.72 -33.38
N ILE A 38 6.35 3.07 -33.88
CA ILE A 38 6.43 1.60 -33.87
C ILE A 38 6.52 1.02 -32.46
N ARG A 39 6.86 1.82 -31.45
CA ARG A 39 6.87 1.37 -30.05
C ARG A 39 5.49 0.95 -29.54
N THR A 40 4.42 1.41 -30.19
CA THR A 40 3.03 1.06 -29.84
C THR A 40 2.68 -0.41 -30.10
N ILE A 41 3.48 -1.14 -30.86
CA ILE A 41 3.28 -2.58 -31.14
C ILE A 41 4.29 -3.47 -30.42
N ASN A 42 5.05 -2.93 -29.46
CA ASN A 42 6.08 -3.65 -28.72
C ASN A 42 5.59 -4.99 -28.17
N SER A 43 4.53 -4.93 -27.35
CA SER A 43 3.98 -6.10 -26.68
C SER A 43 3.53 -7.19 -27.67
N ALA A 44 3.01 -6.79 -28.84
CA ALA A 44 2.58 -7.74 -29.86
C ALA A 44 3.77 -8.48 -30.49
N ILE A 45 4.87 -7.77 -30.77
CA ILE A 45 6.10 -8.37 -31.28
C ILE A 45 6.75 -9.27 -30.22
N GLU A 46 6.77 -8.85 -28.96
CA GLU A 46 7.28 -9.67 -27.85
C GLU A 46 6.51 -10.99 -27.77
N GLN A 47 5.17 -10.97 -27.81
CA GLN A 47 4.38 -12.21 -27.82
C GLN A 47 4.73 -13.13 -28.99
N ILE A 48 5.02 -12.57 -30.18
CA ILE A 48 5.49 -13.35 -31.33
C ILE A 48 6.86 -13.99 -31.05
N ILE A 49 7.82 -13.19 -30.56
CA ILE A 49 9.17 -13.68 -30.23
C ILE A 49 9.11 -14.86 -29.27
N LEU A 50 8.18 -14.80 -28.30
CA LEU A 50 8.00 -15.81 -27.26
C LEU A 50 7.34 -17.11 -27.74
N THR A 51 6.83 -17.19 -28.97
CA THR A 51 6.14 -18.39 -29.51
C THR A 51 7.08 -19.49 -30.00
N LYS A 52 8.38 -19.22 -30.16
CA LYS A 52 9.37 -20.17 -30.67
C LYS A 52 10.42 -20.46 -29.61
N GLU A 53 10.68 -21.74 -29.35
CA GLU A 53 11.66 -22.20 -28.37
C GLU A 53 13.12 -22.10 -28.86
N GLU A 54 13.32 -22.08 -30.18
CA GLU A 54 14.62 -21.82 -30.81
C GLU A 54 14.76 -20.35 -31.21
N PHE A 55 15.99 -19.90 -31.40
CA PHE A 55 16.22 -18.53 -31.87
C PHE A 55 15.51 -18.27 -33.19
N TRP A 56 14.82 -17.14 -33.26
CA TRP A 56 14.36 -16.58 -34.52
C TRP A 56 15.57 -16.20 -35.37
N THR A 57 15.47 -16.45 -36.67
CA THR A 57 16.22 -15.69 -37.67
C THR A 57 15.44 -14.43 -38.00
N THR A 58 16.13 -13.39 -38.46
CA THR A 58 15.48 -12.15 -38.90
C THR A 58 14.40 -12.40 -39.96
N GLN A 59 14.66 -13.30 -40.91
CA GLN A 59 13.71 -13.61 -41.98
C GLN A 59 12.42 -14.24 -41.43
N GLU A 60 12.54 -15.27 -40.59
CA GLU A 60 11.38 -15.93 -40.00
C GLU A 60 10.55 -14.95 -39.16
N LEU A 61 11.21 -14.07 -38.41
CA LEU A 61 10.53 -13.10 -37.55
C LEU A 61 9.78 -12.04 -38.39
N VAL A 62 10.38 -11.56 -39.48
CA VAL A 62 9.70 -10.68 -40.45
C VAL A 62 8.46 -11.35 -41.03
N GLU A 63 8.59 -12.61 -41.48
CA GLU A 63 7.48 -13.36 -42.06
C GLU A 63 6.34 -13.57 -41.06
N LYS A 64 6.66 -13.92 -39.81
CA LYS A 64 5.68 -14.14 -38.74
C LYS A 64 4.96 -12.84 -38.33
N ILE A 65 5.71 -11.75 -38.16
CA ILE A 65 5.14 -10.42 -37.89
C ILE A 65 4.21 -9.98 -39.02
N GLY A 66 4.60 -10.18 -40.28
CA GLY A 66 3.76 -9.83 -41.43
C GLY A 66 2.48 -10.67 -41.55
N GLN A 67 2.43 -11.85 -40.95
CA GLN A 67 1.23 -12.70 -40.90
C GLN A 67 0.26 -12.29 -39.78
N GLU A 68 0.79 -11.89 -38.61
CA GLU A 68 -0.02 -11.67 -37.42
C GLU A 68 -0.37 -10.20 -37.16
N LEU A 69 0.45 -9.26 -37.65
CA LEU A 69 0.26 -7.83 -37.47
C LEU A 69 -0.03 -7.15 -38.81
N ASP A 70 -1.00 -6.21 -38.83
CA ASP A 70 -1.31 -5.36 -40.00
C ASP A 70 -0.26 -4.24 -40.18
N VAL A 71 1.02 -4.62 -40.19
CA VAL A 71 2.19 -3.77 -40.45
C VAL A 71 3.13 -4.32 -41.54
N PRO A 72 2.65 -4.99 -42.61
CA PRO A 72 3.56 -5.68 -43.52
C PRO A 72 4.53 -4.69 -44.18
N ASN A 73 5.83 -4.96 -44.05
CA ASN A 73 6.93 -4.15 -44.60
C ASN A 73 7.09 -2.74 -44.01
N ALA A 74 6.51 -2.44 -42.83
CA ALA A 74 6.68 -1.15 -42.15
C ALA A 74 7.97 -1.04 -41.29
N MET A 75 8.63 -2.18 -41.03
CA MET A 75 9.80 -2.24 -40.14
C MET A 75 10.91 -3.10 -40.72
N ASN A 76 12.14 -2.60 -40.59
CA ASN A 76 13.36 -3.36 -40.73
C ASN A 76 13.68 -4.00 -39.38
N ILE A 77 14.01 -5.29 -39.42
CA ILE A 77 14.48 -6.04 -38.26
C ILE A 77 15.95 -6.32 -38.46
N SER A 78 16.78 -6.04 -37.47
CA SER A 78 18.20 -6.39 -37.46
C SER A 78 18.52 -7.17 -36.19
N GLU A 79 19.27 -8.26 -36.33
CA GLU A 79 19.89 -8.93 -35.19
C GLU A 79 21.08 -8.08 -34.73
N GLU A 80 21.07 -7.60 -33.49
CA GLU A 80 22.20 -6.86 -32.92
C GLU A 80 23.27 -7.82 -32.38
N PHE A 81 22.85 -8.85 -31.66
CA PHE A 81 23.72 -9.92 -31.22
C PHE A 81 22.94 -11.19 -30.90
N ALA A 82 23.65 -12.31 -30.92
CA ALA A 82 23.20 -13.59 -30.40
C ALA A 82 24.30 -14.18 -29.52
N ASP A 83 23.97 -14.47 -28.27
CA ASP A 83 24.85 -15.18 -27.34
C ASP A 83 24.21 -16.53 -27.02
N THR A 84 24.71 -17.58 -27.68
CA THR A 84 24.21 -18.95 -27.52
C THR A 84 24.58 -19.55 -26.16
N GLU A 85 25.67 -19.10 -25.53
CA GLU A 85 26.09 -19.55 -24.20
C GLU A 85 25.16 -18.96 -23.13
N LYS A 86 24.81 -17.68 -23.29
CA LYS A 86 23.89 -16.95 -22.41
C LYS A 86 22.42 -17.09 -22.82
N LYS A 87 22.15 -17.86 -23.88
CA LYS A 87 20.81 -18.20 -24.40
C LYS A 87 19.95 -16.97 -24.70
N VAL A 88 20.57 -15.86 -25.08
CA VAL A 88 19.88 -14.60 -25.37
C VAL A 88 20.24 -14.06 -26.75
N LYS A 89 19.26 -13.49 -27.43
CA LYS A 89 19.44 -12.80 -28.70
C LYS A 89 18.69 -11.48 -28.68
N LYS A 90 19.29 -10.42 -29.21
CA LYS A 90 18.71 -9.09 -29.30
C LYS A 90 18.36 -8.73 -30.74
N PHE A 91 17.15 -8.24 -30.93
CA PHE A 91 16.64 -7.71 -32.19
C PHE A 91 16.35 -6.22 -32.06
N THR A 92 16.66 -5.48 -33.10
CA THR A 92 16.30 -4.06 -33.23
C THR A 92 15.35 -3.87 -34.40
N PHE A 93 14.30 -3.10 -34.15
CA PHE A 93 13.25 -2.80 -35.12
C PHE A 93 13.29 -1.31 -35.41
N THR A 94 13.34 -0.97 -36.69
CA THR A 94 13.35 0.42 -37.15
C THR A 94 12.35 0.61 -38.30
N PRO A 95 11.76 1.78 -38.48
CA PRO A 95 10.92 2.08 -39.64
C PRO A 95 11.61 1.77 -40.99
N THR A 96 10.86 1.18 -41.92
CA THR A 96 11.24 1.15 -43.35
C THR A 96 10.89 2.47 -44.04
N ASP A 97 9.79 3.11 -43.63
CA ASP A 97 9.31 4.38 -44.15
C ASP A 97 9.22 5.42 -43.02
N TYR A 98 10.31 6.17 -42.81
CA TYR A 98 10.36 7.26 -41.85
C TYR A 98 9.44 8.44 -42.19
N SER A 99 8.77 8.45 -43.35
CA SER A 99 7.74 9.45 -43.65
C SER A 99 6.39 9.12 -42.98
N GLN A 100 6.13 7.85 -42.71
CA GLN A 100 4.90 7.35 -42.08
C GLN A 100 5.12 6.85 -40.64
N TYR A 101 6.32 6.40 -40.31
CA TYR A 101 6.63 5.79 -39.01
C TYR A 101 7.80 6.47 -38.31
N VAL A 102 7.85 6.38 -36.98
CA VAL A 102 8.95 6.85 -36.12
C VAL A 102 9.25 5.84 -35.02
N GLY A 103 10.37 6.01 -34.34
CA GLY A 103 10.78 5.19 -33.19
C GLY A 103 11.81 4.12 -33.56
N GLN A 104 12.29 3.44 -32.53
CA GLN A 104 13.13 2.25 -32.58
C GLN A 104 12.71 1.36 -31.41
N LEU A 105 12.70 0.05 -31.61
CA LEU A 105 12.47 -0.95 -30.56
C LEU A 105 13.68 -1.88 -30.45
N SER A 106 14.01 -2.28 -29.24
CA SER A 106 15.04 -3.28 -28.94
C SER A 106 14.39 -4.38 -28.11
N LEU A 107 14.37 -5.61 -28.61
CA LEU A 107 13.73 -6.75 -27.93
C LEU A 107 14.65 -7.94 -27.81
N TYR A 108 14.45 -8.69 -26.75
CA TYR A 108 15.27 -9.84 -26.40
C TYR A 108 14.47 -11.12 -26.53
N GLN A 109 15.07 -12.13 -27.17
CA GLN A 109 14.62 -13.50 -27.09
C GLN A 109 15.51 -14.25 -26.11
N VAL A 110 14.91 -14.84 -25.09
CA VAL A 110 15.59 -15.72 -24.12
C VAL A 110 15.09 -17.14 -24.34
N LEU A 111 16.00 -18.08 -24.61
CA LEU A 111 15.62 -19.49 -24.84
C LEU A 111 15.20 -20.15 -23.53
N ASN A 112 14.22 -21.05 -23.62
CA ASN A 112 13.69 -21.80 -22.47
C ASN A 112 13.25 -20.90 -21.30
N LYS A 113 12.76 -19.68 -21.57
CA LYS A 113 12.41 -18.66 -20.55
C LYS A 113 11.57 -19.16 -19.37
N THR A 114 10.79 -20.23 -19.56
CA THR A 114 9.98 -20.81 -18.50
C THR A 114 10.83 -21.64 -17.54
N THR A 115 11.78 -22.42 -18.05
CA THR A 115 12.65 -23.30 -17.24
C THR A 115 14.01 -22.71 -16.92
N GLU A 116 14.41 -21.64 -17.61
CA GLU A 116 15.60 -20.88 -17.26
C GLU A 116 15.37 -20.23 -15.89
N ASN A 117 16.32 -20.45 -15.00
CA ASN A 117 16.26 -20.03 -13.61
C ASN A 117 17.44 -19.12 -13.23
N HIS A 118 18.36 -18.90 -14.15
CA HIS A 118 19.45 -17.94 -14.01
C HIS A 118 19.00 -16.54 -14.41
N THR A 119 19.47 -15.51 -13.73
CA THR A 119 19.22 -14.12 -14.12
C THR A 119 20.04 -13.76 -15.35
N VAL A 120 19.42 -13.14 -16.35
CA VAL A 120 20.10 -12.57 -17.53
C VAL A 120 20.05 -11.06 -17.44
N PHE A 121 21.21 -10.41 -17.56
CA PHE A 121 21.32 -8.95 -17.45
C PHE A 121 22.38 -8.39 -18.41
N LEU A 122 22.35 -7.07 -18.61
CA LEU A 122 23.35 -6.37 -19.40
C LEU A 122 24.27 -5.51 -18.53
N ASP A 123 25.53 -5.40 -18.93
CA ASP A 123 26.42 -4.34 -18.42
C ASP A 123 26.22 -3.02 -19.17
N ASP A 124 26.91 -1.96 -18.73
CA ASP A 124 26.85 -0.61 -19.33
C ASP A 124 27.28 -0.57 -20.81
N LEU A 125 27.94 -1.62 -21.32
CA LEU A 125 28.35 -1.75 -22.72
C LEU A 125 27.34 -2.57 -23.54
N GLY A 126 26.24 -3.02 -22.93
CA GLY A 126 25.21 -3.84 -23.56
C GLY A 126 25.61 -5.31 -23.70
N LYS A 127 26.66 -5.78 -23.01
CA LYS A 127 27.06 -7.19 -23.03
C LYS A 127 26.22 -7.99 -22.05
N ALA A 128 25.73 -9.15 -22.52
CA ALA A 128 24.90 -10.04 -21.72
C ALA A 128 25.70 -10.93 -20.76
N TYR A 129 25.12 -11.17 -19.58
CA TYR A 129 25.60 -12.09 -18.56
C TYR A 129 24.45 -13.00 -18.11
N LEU A 130 24.81 -14.18 -17.60
CA LEU A 130 23.91 -15.21 -17.10
C LEU A 130 24.51 -15.71 -15.78
N ILE A 131 23.76 -15.63 -14.70
CA ILE A 131 24.21 -15.97 -13.34
C ILE A 131 23.11 -16.68 -12.55
N ALA A 132 23.49 -17.54 -11.60
CA ALA A 132 22.54 -18.34 -10.83
C ALA A 132 21.88 -17.58 -9.65
N GLU A 133 22.07 -16.27 -9.59
CA GLU A 133 21.69 -15.42 -8.45
C GLU A 133 21.20 -14.04 -8.92
N SER A 134 21.01 -13.10 -7.99
CA SER A 134 20.71 -11.69 -8.28
C SER A 134 21.82 -11.02 -9.08
N ALA A 135 21.45 -10.16 -10.04
CA ALA A 135 22.43 -9.36 -10.77
C ALA A 135 23.23 -8.45 -9.81
N PRO A 136 24.51 -8.15 -10.12
CA PRO A 136 25.31 -7.24 -9.32
C PRO A 136 24.67 -5.86 -9.18
N ASP A 137 24.94 -5.18 -8.06
CA ASP A 137 24.57 -3.77 -7.90
C ASP A 137 25.10 -2.92 -9.07
N LYS A 138 24.41 -1.82 -9.38
CA LYS A 138 24.62 -0.96 -10.56
C LYS A 138 24.14 -1.53 -11.89
N THR A 139 23.71 -2.79 -11.97
CA THR A 139 23.02 -3.29 -13.16
C THR A 139 21.71 -2.55 -13.38
N LYS A 140 21.53 -1.98 -14.58
CA LYS A 140 20.35 -1.16 -14.92
C LYS A 140 19.27 -1.87 -15.73
N GLU A 141 19.61 -2.97 -16.40
CA GLU A 141 18.71 -3.66 -17.33
C GLU A 141 18.77 -5.17 -17.11
N ILE A 142 17.61 -5.74 -16.75
CA ILE A 142 17.39 -7.17 -16.58
C ILE A 142 16.57 -7.68 -17.76
N ILE A 143 17.08 -8.72 -18.42
CA ILE A 143 16.47 -9.32 -19.61
C ILE A 143 15.64 -10.55 -19.24
N HIS A 144 16.01 -11.22 -18.16
CA HIS A 144 15.29 -12.36 -17.62
C HIS A 144 15.52 -12.44 -16.12
N ILE A 145 14.42 -12.54 -15.36
CA ILE A 145 14.45 -12.70 -13.91
C ILE A 145 14.64 -14.18 -13.59
N GLY A 146 15.79 -14.51 -13.01
CA GLY A 146 16.06 -15.84 -12.47
C GLY A 146 15.26 -16.13 -11.20
N TRP A 147 15.28 -17.37 -10.75
CA TRP A 147 14.53 -17.81 -9.57
C TRP A 147 15.15 -19.04 -8.92
N ASP A 148 14.93 -19.16 -7.61
CA ASP A 148 15.40 -20.29 -6.82
C ASP A 148 14.53 -21.53 -7.06
N THR A 149 15.14 -22.65 -7.44
CA THR A 149 14.38 -23.84 -7.89
C THR A 149 13.62 -24.57 -6.79
N GLU A 150 14.02 -24.38 -5.52
CA GLU A 150 13.41 -25.07 -4.37
C GLU A 150 12.20 -24.27 -3.86
N THR A 151 12.40 -22.98 -3.63
CA THR A 151 11.40 -22.05 -3.06
C THR A 151 10.51 -21.43 -4.13
N ARG A 152 10.98 -21.37 -5.38
CA ARG A 152 10.32 -20.70 -6.51
C ARG A 152 10.14 -19.20 -6.31
N THR A 153 11.07 -18.62 -5.58
CA THR A 153 11.21 -17.17 -5.37
C THR A 153 12.08 -16.55 -6.45
N ALA A 154 11.62 -15.45 -7.03
CA ALA A 154 12.40 -14.67 -7.98
C ALA A 154 13.68 -14.11 -7.31
N HIS A 155 14.78 -14.08 -8.04
CA HIS A 155 16.00 -13.42 -7.57
C HIS A 155 15.77 -11.92 -7.42
N LYS A 156 16.24 -11.34 -6.32
CA LYS A 156 16.12 -9.91 -6.05
C LYS A 156 16.80 -9.06 -7.12
N MET A 157 16.21 -7.92 -7.45
CA MET A 157 16.75 -6.97 -8.42
C MET A 157 17.82 -6.06 -7.78
N PRO A 158 18.82 -5.62 -8.57
CA PRO A 158 19.85 -4.68 -8.13
C PRO A 158 19.26 -3.31 -7.80
N SER A 159 19.91 -2.56 -6.90
CA SER A 159 19.41 -1.27 -6.39
C SER A 159 19.21 -0.18 -7.46
N ASP A 160 19.95 -0.27 -8.57
CA ASP A 160 19.99 0.72 -9.64
C ASP A 160 19.18 0.28 -10.88
N LEU A 161 18.34 -0.75 -10.74
CA LEU A 161 17.53 -1.26 -11.84
C LEU A 161 16.63 -0.16 -12.41
N MET A 162 16.67 0.01 -13.72
CA MET A 162 15.80 0.93 -14.46
C MET A 162 14.85 0.19 -15.40
N PHE A 163 15.25 -0.97 -15.92
CA PHE A 163 14.49 -1.71 -16.93
C PHE A 163 14.30 -3.17 -16.52
N ALA A 164 13.04 -3.59 -16.43
CA ALA A 164 12.65 -4.96 -16.13
C ALA A 164 12.18 -5.67 -17.42
N PRO A 165 12.23 -7.01 -17.47
CA PRO A 165 11.69 -7.72 -18.62
C PRO A 165 10.17 -7.58 -18.66
N SER A 166 9.60 -7.59 -19.86
CA SER A 166 8.15 -7.53 -20.11
C SER A 166 7.39 -8.81 -19.76
N TYR A 167 8.04 -9.76 -19.07
CA TYR A 167 7.44 -11.01 -18.62
C TYR A 167 8.16 -11.55 -17.38
N ILE A 168 7.48 -12.45 -16.67
CA ILE A 168 8.08 -13.31 -15.65
C ILE A 168 7.87 -14.78 -16.02
N SER A 169 8.74 -15.67 -15.51
CA SER A 169 8.57 -17.11 -15.71
C SER A 169 7.34 -17.62 -14.94
N SER A 170 6.52 -18.45 -15.58
CA SER A 170 5.36 -19.10 -14.95
C SER A 170 5.72 -20.11 -13.86
N ASN A 171 7.00 -20.44 -13.69
CA ASN A 171 7.47 -21.29 -12.60
C ASN A 171 7.66 -20.52 -11.28
N ILE A 172 7.79 -19.19 -11.35
CA ILE A 172 7.88 -18.32 -10.17
C ILE A 172 6.55 -18.33 -9.43
N LYS A 173 6.62 -18.47 -8.11
CA LYS A 173 5.46 -18.34 -7.22
C LYS A 173 5.63 -17.28 -6.14
N SER A 174 6.85 -16.79 -5.91
CA SER A 174 7.11 -15.72 -4.97
C SER A 174 7.86 -14.59 -5.66
N LEU A 175 7.32 -13.38 -5.54
CA LEU A 175 7.97 -12.12 -5.92
C LEU A 175 8.50 -11.39 -4.68
N GLU A 176 8.69 -12.14 -3.58
CA GLU A 176 9.15 -11.60 -2.33
C GLU A 176 10.46 -10.81 -2.51
N ASN A 177 10.48 -9.58 -1.99
CA ASN A 177 11.63 -8.66 -2.05
C ASN A 177 12.13 -8.29 -3.46
N LEU A 178 11.39 -8.60 -4.55
CA LEU A 178 11.91 -8.49 -5.92
C LEU A 178 12.51 -7.13 -6.24
N PHE A 179 11.80 -6.03 -5.94
CA PHE A 179 12.25 -4.64 -6.12
C PHE A 179 12.52 -3.94 -4.78
N SER A 180 12.79 -4.70 -3.72
CA SER A 180 13.04 -4.13 -2.39
C SER A 180 14.30 -3.25 -2.39
N GLY A 181 14.15 -1.97 -2.10
CA GLY A 181 15.21 -0.96 -2.04
C GLY A 181 15.63 -0.40 -3.40
N VAL A 182 14.88 -0.70 -4.47
CA VAL A 182 15.16 -0.18 -5.81
C VAL A 182 14.44 1.17 -5.99
N ALA A 183 14.98 2.20 -5.36
CA ALA A 183 14.28 3.47 -5.11
C ALA A 183 13.78 4.19 -6.38
N GLU A 184 14.56 4.16 -7.47
CA GLU A 184 14.24 4.86 -8.72
C GLU A 184 13.45 3.99 -9.72
N PHE A 185 13.12 2.75 -9.38
CA PHE A 185 12.44 1.84 -10.29
C PHE A 185 10.99 2.26 -10.53
N ASN A 186 10.63 2.41 -11.81
CA ASN A 186 9.28 2.80 -12.23
C ASN A 186 8.95 2.33 -13.66
N ASP A 187 9.45 1.15 -14.05
CA ASP A 187 9.24 0.58 -15.38
C ASP A 187 7.92 -0.19 -15.49
N ASP A 188 7.37 -0.27 -16.70
CA ASP A 188 6.05 -0.88 -16.96
C ASP A 188 6.05 -2.40 -16.72
N LEU A 189 5.11 -2.88 -15.90
CA LEU A 189 4.93 -4.28 -15.53
C LEU A 189 3.56 -4.85 -15.94
N ALA A 190 2.76 -4.11 -16.73
CA ALA A 190 1.38 -4.46 -17.02
C ALA A 190 1.24 -5.77 -17.81
N SER A 191 2.28 -6.23 -18.51
CA SER A 191 2.27 -7.45 -19.30
C SER A 191 2.59 -8.73 -18.51
N TRP A 192 2.92 -8.61 -17.22
CA TRP A 192 3.27 -9.77 -16.40
C TRP A 192 2.07 -10.68 -16.11
N ASP A 193 2.23 -11.99 -16.35
CA ASP A 193 1.29 -13.00 -15.87
C ASP A 193 1.57 -13.35 -14.41
N THR A 194 0.82 -12.72 -13.50
CA THR A 194 0.94 -12.94 -12.05
C THR A 194 0.02 -14.04 -11.52
N SER A 195 -0.65 -14.80 -12.40
CA SER A 195 -1.68 -15.78 -12.00
C SER A 195 -1.15 -16.94 -11.13
N GLN A 196 0.15 -17.21 -11.15
CA GLN A 196 0.79 -18.26 -10.35
C GLN A 196 1.40 -17.75 -9.03
N ILE A 197 1.38 -16.44 -8.79
CA ILE A 197 2.04 -15.85 -7.63
C ILE A 197 1.22 -16.09 -6.36
N GLU A 198 1.91 -16.58 -5.33
CA GLU A 198 1.39 -16.91 -4.01
C GLU A 198 1.94 -15.95 -2.93
N ASN A 199 3.08 -15.30 -3.16
CA ASN A 199 3.72 -14.38 -2.20
C ASN A 199 4.21 -13.10 -2.91
N MET A 200 3.80 -11.93 -2.41
CA MET A 200 4.20 -10.60 -2.88
C MET A 200 4.83 -9.74 -1.76
N ALA A 201 5.24 -10.38 -0.65
CA ALA A 201 5.79 -9.69 0.52
C ALA A 201 6.99 -8.81 0.15
N SER A 202 6.97 -7.56 0.59
CA SER A 202 8.05 -6.58 0.37
C SER A 202 8.46 -6.35 -1.09
N MET A 203 7.62 -6.73 -2.07
CA MET A 203 7.98 -6.69 -3.49
C MET A 203 8.46 -5.31 -3.93
N PHE A 204 7.82 -4.23 -3.50
CA PHE A 204 8.16 -2.83 -3.80
C PHE A 204 8.57 -2.06 -2.53
N ASN A 205 9.04 -2.75 -1.49
CA ASN A 205 9.48 -2.09 -0.26
C ASN A 205 10.64 -1.14 -0.55
N GLY A 206 10.45 0.17 -0.35
CA GLY A 206 11.44 1.20 -0.63
C GLY A 206 11.59 1.55 -2.11
N ALA A 207 10.69 1.11 -2.99
CA ALA A 207 10.62 1.55 -4.37
C ALA A 207 9.92 2.93 -4.45
N VAL A 208 10.67 3.97 -4.03
CA VAL A 208 10.18 5.33 -3.76
C VAL A 208 9.36 5.93 -4.91
N GLU A 209 9.83 5.78 -6.14
CA GLU A 209 9.23 6.38 -7.34
C GLU A 209 8.17 5.48 -8.02
N PHE A 210 7.98 4.24 -7.55
CA PHE A 210 7.14 3.26 -8.24
C PHE A 210 5.65 3.65 -8.19
N ASN A 211 5.03 3.83 -9.36
CA ASN A 211 3.61 4.13 -9.50
C ASN A 211 3.06 3.71 -10.88
N GLN A 212 3.39 2.50 -11.32
CA GLN A 212 2.92 1.97 -12.60
C GLN A 212 1.55 1.28 -12.48
N ASP A 213 0.85 1.21 -13.61
CA ASP A 213 -0.45 0.55 -13.71
C ASP A 213 -0.32 -0.96 -13.49
N LEU A 214 -1.06 -1.47 -12.50
CA LEU A 214 -1.10 -2.88 -12.11
C LEU A 214 -2.50 -3.51 -12.27
N ILE A 215 -3.42 -2.84 -12.98
CA ILE A 215 -4.81 -3.28 -13.12
C ILE A 215 -4.93 -4.64 -13.82
N THR A 216 -3.93 -5.06 -14.60
CA THR A 216 -3.96 -6.36 -15.31
C THR A 216 -3.56 -7.55 -14.44
N TRP A 217 -3.00 -7.30 -13.25
CA TRP A 217 -2.46 -8.36 -12.41
C TRP A 217 -3.56 -9.24 -11.80
N ASN A 218 -3.27 -10.54 -11.72
CA ASN A 218 -4.13 -11.52 -11.09
C ASN A 218 -3.56 -11.94 -9.74
N THR A 219 -4.15 -11.42 -8.66
CA THR A 219 -3.71 -11.69 -7.28
C THR A 219 -4.48 -12.83 -6.60
N ALA A 220 -5.31 -13.59 -7.32
CA ALA A 220 -6.26 -14.54 -6.71
C ALA A 220 -5.60 -15.72 -5.96
N ASN A 221 -4.28 -15.93 -6.15
CA ASN A 221 -3.50 -16.94 -5.45
C ASN A 221 -2.60 -16.39 -4.34
N VAL A 222 -2.49 -15.06 -4.22
CA VAL A 222 -1.60 -14.40 -3.26
C VAL A 222 -2.12 -14.59 -1.83
N GLN A 223 -1.23 -15.00 -0.94
CA GLN A 223 -1.48 -15.28 0.47
C GLN A 223 -0.80 -14.27 1.40
N ASP A 224 0.28 -13.64 0.95
CA ASP A 224 1.07 -12.67 1.71
C ASP A 224 1.32 -11.40 0.88
N MET A 225 0.89 -10.25 1.42
CA MET A 225 1.12 -8.91 0.86
C MET A 225 1.82 -7.99 1.88
N SER A 226 2.44 -8.57 2.92
CA SER A 226 3.10 -7.80 3.97
C SER A 226 4.19 -6.90 3.38
N ASN A 227 4.20 -5.64 3.80
CA ASN A 227 5.16 -4.61 3.38
C ASN A 227 5.28 -4.41 1.85
N MET A 228 4.32 -4.88 1.04
CA MET A 228 4.44 -4.89 -0.43
C MET A 228 4.79 -3.52 -1.00
N PHE A 229 4.21 -2.45 -0.48
CA PHE A 229 4.46 -1.05 -0.86
C PHE A 229 4.99 -0.21 0.30
N ASN A 230 5.64 -0.84 1.29
CA ASN A 230 6.25 -0.11 2.40
C ASN A 230 7.27 0.90 1.85
N SER A 231 7.16 2.18 2.19
CA SER A 231 8.04 3.25 1.73
C SER A 231 8.07 3.45 0.20
N ALA A 232 7.05 2.96 -0.53
CA ALA A 232 6.79 3.31 -1.92
C ALA A 232 6.05 4.67 -1.96
N ILE A 233 6.81 5.74 -1.75
CA ILE A 233 6.30 7.10 -1.47
C ILE A 233 5.31 7.60 -2.53
N ALA A 234 5.60 7.35 -3.82
CA ALA A 234 4.79 7.81 -4.95
C ALA A 234 3.59 6.90 -5.28
N PHE A 235 3.50 5.71 -4.69
CA PHE A 235 2.54 4.70 -5.10
C PHE A 235 1.08 5.12 -4.81
N ASN A 236 0.28 5.19 -5.88
CA ASN A 236 -1.16 5.48 -5.84
C ASN A 236 -1.86 4.98 -7.12
N SER A 237 -1.46 3.81 -7.62
CA SER A 237 -2.04 3.21 -8.82
C SER A 237 -3.30 2.41 -8.52
N ASP A 238 -4.16 2.25 -9.53
CA ASP A 238 -5.43 1.53 -9.39
C ASP A 238 -5.18 0.03 -9.17
N ILE A 239 -5.62 -0.46 -8.02
CA ILE A 239 -5.56 -1.85 -7.57
C ILE A 239 -6.93 -2.35 -7.08
N SER A 240 -7.99 -1.66 -7.50
CA SER A 240 -9.37 -1.90 -7.07
C SER A 240 -9.92 -3.26 -7.52
N ASN A 241 -9.33 -3.86 -8.56
CA ASN A 241 -9.76 -5.16 -9.09
C ASN A 241 -9.00 -6.36 -8.51
N TRP A 242 -8.02 -6.13 -7.63
CA TRP A 242 -7.25 -7.20 -7.03
C TRP A 242 -8.14 -8.11 -6.17
N ASN A 243 -7.94 -9.42 -6.32
CA ASN A 243 -8.59 -10.43 -5.49
C ASN A 243 -7.70 -10.72 -4.28
N THR A 244 -8.14 -10.27 -3.11
CA THR A 244 -7.42 -10.45 -1.84
C THR A 244 -7.99 -11.58 -0.97
N GLY A 245 -8.94 -12.36 -1.49
CA GLY A 245 -9.69 -13.36 -0.71
C GLY A 245 -8.88 -14.54 -0.15
N LYS A 246 -7.60 -14.69 -0.52
CA LYS A 246 -6.65 -15.67 0.06
C LYS A 246 -5.58 -15.03 0.94
N VAL A 247 -5.52 -13.70 1.02
CA VAL A 247 -4.49 -12.99 1.77
C VAL A 247 -4.73 -13.18 3.27
N THR A 248 -3.67 -13.53 3.98
CA THR A 248 -3.70 -13.83 5.43
C THR A 248 -3.00 -12.77 6.28
N THR A 249 -2.13 -11.95 5.67
CA THR A 249 -1.46 -10.83 6.31
C THR A 249 -1.34 -9.64 5.35
N MET A 250 -1.61 -8.44 5.86
CA MET A 250 -1.42 -7.15 5.18
C MET A 250 -0.56 -6.21 6.04
N GLU A 251 0.23 -6.77 6.96
CA GLU A 251 1.12 -6.02 7.83
C GLU A 251 1.99 -5.05 7.04
N GLY A 252 1.94 -3.76 7.39
CA GLY A 252 2.76 -2.71 6.78
C GLY A 252 2.59 -2.52 5.27
N MET A 253 1.55 -3.08 4.64
CA MET A 253 1.43 -3.12 3.17
C MET A 253 1.62 -1.75 2.50
N PHE A 254 1.08 -0.68 3.10
CA PHE A 254 1.21 0.72 2.64
C PHE A 254 1.89 1.60 3.69
N GLN A 255 2.71 1.03 4.57
CA GLN A 255 3.45 1.82 5.55
C GLN A 255 4.34 2.83 4.82
N SER A 256 4.30 4.11 5.19
CA SER A 256 5.06 5.20 4.56
C SER A 256 4.81 5.38 3.05
N ALA A 257 3.73 4.82 2.50
CA ALA A 257 3.27 5.11 1.14
C ALA A 257 2.52 6.46 1.13
N ILE A 258 3.27 7.56 1.18
CA ILE A 258 2.75 8.91 1.45
C ILE A 258 1.61 9.31 0.51
N ALA A 259 1.73 9.00 -0.78
CA ALA A 259 0.75 9.37 -1.80
C ALA A 259 -0.49 8.46 -1.85
N PHE A 260 -0.46 7.32 -1.17
CA PHE A 260 -1.47 6.27 -1.34
C PHE A 260 -2.84 6.70 -0.84
N ASN A 261 -3.82 6.69 -1.74
CA ASN A 261 -5.24 6.92 -1.47
C ASN A 261 -6.13 6.26 -2.55
N SER A 262 -5.68 5.17 -3.15
CA SER A 262 -6.42 4.47 -4.22
C SER A 262 -7.58 3.66 -3.66
N ASP A 263 -8.58 3.39 -4.52
CA ASP A 263 -9.77 2.63 -4.14
C ASP A 263 -9.42 1.17 -3.86
N ILE A 264 -9.76 0.73 -2.64
CA ILE A 264 -9.60 -0.63 -2.14
C ILE A 264 -10.88 -1.15 -1.47
N LEU A 265 -12.03 -0.52 -1.74
CA LEU A 265 -13.33 -0.82 -1.12
C LEU A 265 -13.81 -2.26 -1.38
N THR A 266 -13.37 -2.88 -2.47
CA THR A 266 -13.79 -4.20 -2.93
C THR A 266 -12.99 -5.35 -2.29
N TRP A 267 -11.92 -5.03 -1.56
CA TRP A 267 -10.98 -6.02 -1.06
C TRP A 267 -11.59 -6.90 0.03
N ASN A 268 -11.50 -8.21 -0.17
CA ASN A 268 -11.94 -9.20 0.80
C ASN A 268 -10.82 -9.49 1.81
N THR A 269 -10.98 -9.00 3.04
CA THR A 269 -10.01 -9.19 4.14
C THR A 269 -10.40 -10.31 5.11
N SER A 270 -11.38 -11.17 4.77
CA SER A 270 -11.98 -12.13 5.71
C SER A 270 -11.02 -13.19 6.28
N LEU A 271 -9.84 -13.38 5.67
CA LEU A 271 -8.79 -14.28 6.15
C LEU A 271 -7.59 -13.56 6.78
N VAL A 272 -7.58 -12.22 6.77
CA VAL A 272 -6.47 -11.41 7.30
C VAL A 272 -6.51 -11.44 8.83
N LYS A 273 -5.37 -11.78 9.43
CA LYS A 273 -5.21 -11.79 10.89
C LYS A 273 -4.39 -10.63 11.43
N ASN A 274 -3.43 -10.16 10.63
CA ASN A 274 -2.55 -9.06 11.01
C ASN A 274 -2.73 -7.87 10.05
N MET A 275 -3.14 -6.72 10.62
CA MET A 275 -3.22 -5.43 9.93
C MET A 275 -2.31 -4.37 10.60
N SER A 276 -1.36 -4.81 11.43
CA SER A 276 -0.36 -3.95 12.05
C SER A 276 0.30 -3.04 11.01
N PHE A 277 0.46 -1.76 11.33
CA PHE A 277 1.13 -0.78 10.47
C PHE A 277 0.59 -0.59 9.04
N MET A 278 -0.54 -1.21 8.64
CA MET A 278 -0.96 -1.31 7.23
C MET A 278 -0.97 0.04 6.48
N PHE A 279 -1.43 1.11 7.13
CA PHE A 279 -1.48 2.48 6.60
C PHE A 279 -0.66 3.47 7.45
N SER A 280 0.28 2.97 8.28
CA SER A 280 1.12 3.82 9.10
C SER A 280 1.90 4.79 8.19
N GLN A 281 1.83 6.10 8.45
CA GLN A 281 2.47 7.15 7.64
C GLN A 281 1.98 7.24 6.18
N ALA A 282 0.83 6.64 5.84
CA ALA A 282 0.14 6.90 4.58
C ALA A 282 -0.61 8.25 4.68
N ILE A 283 0.13 9.35 4.55
CA ILE A 283 -0.32 10.72 4.90
C ILE A 283 -1.62 11.13 4.20
N LEU A 284 -1.80 10.76 2.93
CA LEU A 284 -2.98 11.14 2.12
C LEU A 284 -4.13 10.13 2.19
N PHE A 285 -3.95 8.99 2.85
CA PHE A 285 -4.96 7.93 2.88
C PHE A 285 -6.22 8.38 3.63
N ASN A 286 -7.37 8.33 2.97
CA ASN A 286 -8.66 8.73 3.53
C ASN A 286 -9.85 8.00 2.87
N GLN A 287 -9.66 6.72 2.55
CA GLN A 287 -10.73 5.88 2.00
C GLN A 287 -11.69 5.42 3.10
N ASN A 288 -12.97 5.33 2.77
CA ASN A 288 -13.92 4.57 3.59
C ASN A 288 -13.61 3.09 3.44
N LEU A 289 -13.71 2.30 4.50
CA LEU A 289 -13.38 0.87 4.50
C LEU A 289 -14.54 0.08 5.10
N THR A 290 -15.74 0.34 4.59
CA THR A 290 -16.98 -0.23 5.13
C THR A 290 -17.19 -1.67 4.69
N THR A 291 -17.72 -2.49 5.59
CA THR A 291 -18.02 -3.89 5.29
C THR A 291 -19.26 -4.03 4.40
N SER A 292 -19.10 -4.54 3.17
CA SER A 292 -20.20 -5.00 2.31
C SER A 292 -19.74 -6.22 1.50
N ASP A 293 -20.58 -7.25 1.38
CA ASP A 293 -20.27 -8.47 0.59
C ASP A 293 -18.89 -9.11 0.89
N ASN A 294 -18.53 -9.23 2.17
CA ASN A 294 -17.21 -9.68 2.70
C ASN A 294 -16.03 -8.74 2.46
N ALA A 295 -16.21 -7.63 1.74
CA ALA A 295 -15.18 -6.60 1.68
C ALA A 295 -14.90 -6.05 3.09
N TRP A 296 -13.64 -5.80 3.40
CA TRP A 296 -13.20 -5.27 4.70
C TRP A 296 -13.71 -6.03 5.94
N ASN A 297 -13.99 -7.33 5.81
CA ASN A 297 -14.34 -8.18 6.95
C ASN A 297 -13.13 -8.34 7.88
N THR A 298 -13.16 -7.69 9.05
CA THR A 298 -12.07 -7.72 10.06
C THR A 298 -12.27 -8.76 11.15
N SER A 299 -13.24 -9.68 11.02
CA SER A 299 -13.63 -10.58 12.11
C SER A 299 -12.53 -11.53 12.59
N LEU A 300 -11.48 -11.78 11.81
CA LEU A 300 -10.32 -12.58 12.20
C LEU A 300 -9.08 -11.76 12.58
N VAL A 301 -9.16 -10.42 12.54
CA VAL A 301 -8.01 -9.56 12.87
C VAL A 301 -7.75 -9.60 14.37
N GLU A 302 -6.50 -9.87 14.74
CA GLU A 302 -6.04 -9.98 16.12
C GLU A 302 -5.15 -8.79 16.54
N ASP A 303 -4.40 -8.19 15.60
CA ASP A 303 -3.52 -7.04 15.83
C ASP A 303 -3.82 -5.88 14.86
N MET A 304 -4.06 -4.70 15.42
CA MET A 304 -4.29 -3.43 14.72
C MET A 304 -3.33 -2.32 15.18
N ASN A 305 -2.22 -2.68 15.84
CA ASN A 305 -1.28 -1.68 16.33
C ASN A 305 -0.73 -0.82 15.18
N HIS A 306 -0.57 0.48 15.43
CA HIS A 306 -0.09 1.46 14.46
C HIS A 306 -0.84 1.52 13.10
N MET A 307 -1.99 0.85 12.92
CA MET A 307 -2.60 0.65 11.59
C MET A 307 -2.78 1.96 10.81
N PHE A 308 -3.15 3.05 11.49
CA PHE A 308 -3.29 4.40 10.92
C PHE A 308 -2.34 5.43 11.56
N ASN A 309 -1.29 4.98 12.27
CA ASN A 309 -0.35 5.88 12.93
C ASN A 309 0.26 6.86 11.93
N SER A 310 0.13 8.16 12.16
CA SER A 310 0.59 9.24 11.27
C SER A 310 -0.07 9.25 9.88
N ALA A 311 -1.21 8.58 9.70
CA ALA A 311 -2.10 8.77 8.55
C ALA A 311 -2.88 10.08 8.76
N VAL A 312 -2.20 11.21 8.54
CA VAL A 312 -2.65 12.56 8.93
C VAL A 312 -4.05 12.89 8.43
N SER A 313 -4.37 12.53 7.19
CA SER A 313 -5.65 12.85 6.53
C SER A 313 -6.78 11.86 6.83
N PHE A 314 -6.49 10.75 7.52
CA PHE A 314 -7.43 9.65 7.65
C PHE A 314 -8.64 10.02 8.53
N ASN A 315 -9.83 9.91 7.94
CA ASN A 315 -11.12 10.04 8.61
C ASN A 315 -12.19 9.16 7.92
N GLY A 316 -11.77 8.13 7.20
CA GLY A 316 -12.64 7.22 6.48
C GLY A 316 -13.55 6.41 7.40
N ASP A 317 -14.72 6.01 6.89
CA ASP A 317 -15.70 5.21 7.62
C ASP A 317 -15.19 3.78 7.87
N ILE A 318 -15.04 3.45 9.15
CA ILE A 318 -14.65 2.15 9.70
C ILE A 318 -15.64 1.68 10.80
N SER A 319 -16.82 2.29 10.83
CA SER A 319 -17.80 2.11 11.90
C SER A 319 -18.37 0.69 12.00
N ASN A 320 -18.33 -0.07 10.89
CA ASN A 320 -18.85 -1.43 10.80
C ASN A 320 -17.79 -2.52 10.98
N TRP A 321 -16.56 -2.17 11.34
CA TRP A 321 -15.52 -3.17 11.61
C TRP A 321 -15.87 -4.05 12.81
N VAL A 322 -15.55 -5.34 12.69
CA VAL A 322 -15.67 -6.32 13.76
C VAL A 322 -14.34 -6.41 14.49
N THR A 323 -14.28 -5.93 15.72
CA THR A 323 -13.04 -5.83 16.52
C THR A 323 -12.98 -6.83 17.68
N SER A 324 -13.94 -7.76 17.79
CA SER A 324 -14.09 -8.66 18.94
C SER A 324 -12.93 -9.64 19.17
N ASN A 325 -12.04 -9.80 18.19
CA ASN A 325 -10.83 -10.64 18.30
C ASN A 325 -9.55 -9.82 18.52
N VAL A 326 -9.60 -8.49 18.42
CA VAL A 326 -8.43 -7.63 18.55
C VAL A 326 -7.94 -7.58 20.00
N THR A 327 -6.65 -7.80 20.20
CA THR A 327 -6.01 -7.74 21.53
C THR A 327 -5.11 -6.51 21.69
N ASN A 328 -4.63 -5.93 20.58
CA ASN A 328 -3.74 -4.79 20.59
C ASN A 328 -4.22 -3.67 19.66
N MET A 329 -4.42 -2.47 20.22
CA MET A 329 -4.79 -1.25 19.49
C MET A 329 -3.78 -0.10 19.77
N SER A 330 -2.59 -0.42 20.28
CA SER A 330 -1.60 0.61 20.61
C SER A 330 -1.22 1.42 19.37
N PHE A 331 -1.13 2.73 19.54
CA PHE A 331 -0.78 3.72 18.51
C PHE A 331 -1.69 3.74 17.27
N MET A 332 -2.82 3.03 17.26
CA MET A 332 -3.63 2.81 16.05
C MET A 332 -3.94 4.10 15.29
N PHE A 333 -4.27 5.19 15.99
CA PHE A 333 -4.53 6.53 15.43
C PHE A 333 -3.59 7.61 15.99
N SER A 334 -2.41 7.22 16.50
CA SER A 334 -1.42 8.20 16.96
C SER A 334 -1.03 9.07 15.78
N ASP A 335 -1.08 10.39 15.92
CA ASP A 335 -0.75 11.39 14.89
C ASP A 335 -1.68 11.40 13.66
N SER A 336 -2.83 10.70 13.72
CA SER A 336 -3.90 10.80 12.72
C SER A 336 -4.71 12.07 12.96
N VAL A 337 -4.15 13.22 12.60
CA VAL A 337 -4.65 14.56 12.95
C VAL A 337 -6.15 14.71 12.67
N SER A 338 -6.62 14.31 11.49
CA SER A 338 -8.00 14.49 11.03
C SER A 338 -9.00 13.46 11.58
N PHE A 339 -8.55 12.41 12.28
CA PHE A 339 -9.40 11.29 12.65
C PHE A 339 -10.46 11.69 13.68
N ASN A 340 -11.73 11.49 13.31
CA ASN A 340 -12.90 11.69 14.18
C ASN A 340 -14.10 10.86 13.70
N ASN A 341 -13.85 9.69 13.08
CA ASN A 341 -14.91 8.82 12.59
C ASN A 341 -15.58 8.05 13.74
N ASP A 342 -16.82 7.59 13.55
CA ASP A 342 -17.57 6.88 14.58
C ASP A 342 -17.01 5.47 14.79
N ILE A 343 -16.52 5.23 16.00
CA ILE A 343 -16.03 3.93 16.47
C ILE A 343 -16.76 3.48 17.75
N SER A 344 -17.89 4.12 18.08
CA SER A 344 -18.64 3.89 19.33
C SER A 344 -19.16 2.46 19.49
N LYS A 345 -19.25 1.68 18.41
CA LYS A 345 -19.75 0.29 18.39
C LYS A 345 -18.66 -0.78 18.47
N TRP A 346 -17.39 -0.39 18.50
CA TRP A 346 -16.29 -1.34 18.49
C TRP A 346 -16.26 -2.18 19.77
N ASP A 347 -16.24 -3.51 19.61
CA ASP A 347 -16.02 -4.45 20.70
C ASP A 347 -14.55 -4.42 21.12
N THR A 348 -14.25 -3.88 22.31
CA THR A 348 -12.89 -3.82 22.85
C THR A 348 -12.67 -4.84 23.98
N SER A 349 -13.59 -5.78 24.18
CA SER A 349 -13.61 -6.68 25.34
C SER A 349 -12.38 -7.59 25.47
N ARG A 350 -11.61 -7.74 24.39
CA ARG A 350 -10.35 -8.50 24.35
C ARG A 350 -9.09 -7.64 24.30
N VAL A 351 -9.22 -6.32 24.17
CA VAL A 351 -8.08 -5.42 24.04
C VAL A 351 -7.36 -5.31 25.39
N GLU A 352 -6.04 -5.53 25.37
CA GLU A 352 -5.17 -5.46 26.54
C GLU A 352 -4.30 -4.20 26.55
N ASN A 353 -3.99 -3.64 25.38
CA ASN A 353 -3.13 -2.47 25.20
C ASN A 353 -3.79 -1.39 24.32
N MET A 354 -3.94 -0.17 24.88
CA MET A 354 -4.44 1.03 24.19
C MET A 354 -3.45 2.21 24.29
N GLU A 355 -2.17 1.92 24.54
CA GLU A 355 -1.10 2.92 24.60
C GLU A 355 -1.13 3.83 23.37
N SER A 356 -1.15 5.14 23.61
CA SER A 356 -1.08 6.18 22.57
C SER A 356 -2.12 6.07 21.44
N MET A 357 -3.23 5.33 21.63
CA MET A 357 -4.18 5.03 20.55
C MET A 357 -4.66 6.27 19.80
N PHE A 358 -4.89 7.40 20.49
CA PHE A 358 -5.33 8.69 19.93
C PHE A 358 -4.35 9.84 20.23
N LYS A 359 -3.08 9.52 20.53
CA LYS A 359 -2.06 10.54 20.77
C LYS A 359 -1.98 11.49 19.57
N GLN A 360 -2.03 12.80 19.77
CA GLN A 360 -1.99 13.82 18.70
C GLN A 360 -3.10 13.70 17.63
N ALA A 361 -4.16 12.92 17.86
CA ALA A 361 -5.37 12.95 17.04
C ALA A 361 -6.18 14.23 17.35
N LEU A 362 -5.72 15.35 16.81
CA LEU A 362 -6.14 16.70 17.23
C LEU A 362 -7.65 16.94 17.15
N PHE A 363 -8.33 16.29 16.20
CA PHE A 363 -9.76 16.44 15.96
C PHE A 363 -10.65 15.37 16.60
N PHE A 364 -10.06 14.35 17.22
CA PHE A 364 -10.81 13.24 17.80
C PHE A 364 -11.65 13.69 19.00
N ASN A 365 -12.96 13.40 18.96
CA ASN A 365 -13.93 13.79 19.98
C ASN A 365 -15.18 12.90 19.97
N GLN A 366 -15.02 11.59 19.83
CA GLN A 366 -16.15 10.64 19.86
C GLN A 366 -16.53 10.25 21.28
N ASP A 367 -17.82 10.03 21.52
CA ASP A 367 -18.31 9.40 22.75
C ASP A 367 -18.06 7.89 22.68
N LEU A 368 -17.33 7.35 23.66
CA LEU A 368 -16.85 5.97 23.68
C LEU A 368 -17.39 5.22 24.90
N LYS A 369 -18.68 5.39 25.17
CA LYS A 369 -19.33 4.75 26.32
C LYS A 369 -19.36 3.24 26.13
N SER A 370 -19.15 2.56 27.24
CA SER A 370 -19.28 1.11 27.36
C SER A 370 -20.75 0.71 27.27
N GLU A 371 -21.12 -0.02 26.22
CA GLU A 371 -22.48 -0.56 26.03
C GLU A 371 -22.39 -2.03 25.59
N GLY A 372 -22.63 -2.96 26.53
CA GLY A 372 -22.40 -4.38 26.29
C GLY A 372 -20.90 -4.66 26.11
N ASN A 373 -20.52 -5.16 24.93
CA ASN A 373 -19.11 -5.34 24.58
C ASN A 373 -18.47 -4.10 23.93
N ALA A 374 -19.29 -3.15 23.44
CA ALA A 374 -18.77 -1.94 22.84
C ALA A 374 -17.99 -1.15 23.90
N TRP A 375 -16.75 -0.77 23.59
CA TRP A 375 -15.84 -0.09 24.53
C TRP A 375 -15.73 -0.72 25.92
N ASN A 376 -15.85 -2.06 26.00
CA ASN A 376 -15.54 -2.78 27.22
C ASN A 376 -14.02 -2.79 27.47
N THR A 377 -13.55 -1.97 28.40
CA THR A 377 -12.13 -1.81 28.73
C THR A 377 -11.64 -2.73 29.85
N ALA A 378 -12.44 -3.71 30.31
CA ALA A 378 -12.14 -4.48 31.52
C ALA A 378 -10.84 -5.30 31.44
N ARG A 379 -10.29 -5.55 30.25
CA ARG A 379 -9.00 -6.23 30.06
C ARG A 379 -7.81 -5.30 29.82
N VAL A 380 -8.05 -4.01 29.62
CA VAL A 380 -7.00 -3.05 29.30
C VAL A 380 -6.10 -2.87 30.51
N THR A 381 -4.79 -3.00 30.29
CA THR A 381 -3.76 -2.84 31.33
C THR A 381 -2.93 -1.56 31.13
N ASN A 382 -2.82 -1.08 29.89
CA ASN A 382 -2.03 0.10 29.54
C ASN A 382 -2.86 1.11 28.73
N MET A 383 -2.97 2.34 29.25
CA MET A 383 -3.61 3.50 28.62
C MET A 383 -2.65 4.70 28.55
N SER A 384 -1.33 4.47 28.66
CA SER A 384 -0.35 5.54 28.63
C SER A 384 -0.49 6.36 27.35
N ASN A 385 -0.48 7.69 27.48
CA ASN A 385 -0.56 8.66 26.40
C ASN A 385 -1.77 8.53 25.47
N MET A 386 -2.82 7.78 25.84
CA MET A 386 -3.94 7.44 24.94
C MET A 386 -4.56 8.66 24.27
N PHE A 387 -4.73 9.77 24.98
CA PHE A 387 -5.25 11.05 24.46
C PHE A 387 -4.23 12.19 24.60
N ASN A 388 -2.94 11.88 24.70
CA ASN A 388 -1.89 12.89 24.80
C ASN A 388 -1.97 13.82 23.59
N SER A 389 -2.13 15.12 23.81
CA SER A 389 -2.26 16.16 22.80
C SER A 389 -3.46 15.98 21.85
N ALA A 390 -4.47 15.19 22.23
CA ALA A 390 -5.77 15.15 21.55
C ALA A 390 -6.59 16.40 21.95
N ILE A 391 -6.22 17.55 21.38
CA ILE A 391 -6.65 18.88 21.86
C ILE A 391 -8.16 19.03 21.98
N LYS A 392 -8.93 18.46 21.04
CA LYS A 392 -10.40 18.55 21.03
C LYS A 392 -11.11 17.49 21.85
N PHE A 393 -10.39 16.48 22.34
CA PHE A 393 -11.01 15.34 22.98
C PHE A 393 -11.75 15.74 24.26
N ASN A 394 -13.05 15.50 24.25
CA ASN A 394 -13.97 15.64 25.36
C ASN A 394 -15.16 14.72 25.11
N GLY A 395 -14.89 13.49 24.65
CA GLY A 395 -15.88 12.44 24.44
C GLY A 395 -16.14 11.64 25.72
N ASP A 396 -17.36 11.16 25.91
CA ASP A 396 -17.75 10.46 27.13
C ASP A 396 -17.09 9.07 27.25
N ILE A 397 -16.33 8.90 28.33
CA ILE A 397 -15.60 7.69 28.72
C ILE A 397 -15.89 7.31 30.18
N SER A 398 -16.97 7.85 30.76
CA SER A 398 -17.30 7.74 32.19
C SER A 398 -17.58 6.31 32.65
N SER A 399 -17.96 5.42 31.73
CA SER A 399 -18.35 4.04 32.01
C SER A 399 -17.22 3.02 31.83
N TRP A 400 -16.00 3.47 31.52
CA TRP A 400 -14.86 2.56 31.35
C TRP A 400 -14.54 1.83 32.65
N ASN A 401 -14.24 0.54 32.52
CA ASN A 401 -13.70 -0.26 33.61
C ASN A 401 -12.17 -0.12 33.60
N THR A 402 -11.61 0.47 34.66
CA THR A 402 -10.18 0.71 34.82
C THR A 402 -9.52 -0.19 35.87
N THR A 403 -10.21 -1.21 36.39
CA THR A 403 -9.74 -2.03 37.53
C THR A 403 -8.47 -2.81 37.27
N ASN A 404 -8.11 -3.02 36.00
CA ASN A 404 -6.90 -3.73 35.59
C ASN A 404 -5.83 -2.81 35.00
N VAL A 405 -6.12 -1.51 34.89
CA VAL A 405 -5.17 -0.54 34.32
C VAL A 405 -4.06 -0.29 35.33
N ASN A 406 -2.82 -0.48 34.90
CA ASN A 406 -1.63 -0.22 35.70
C ASN A 406 -0.87 1.04 35.29
N ASN A 407 -1.03 1.50 34.04
CA ASN A 407 -0.34 2.66 33.50
C ASN A 407 -1.30 3.66 32.83
N MET A 408 -1.35 4.88 33.36
CA MET A 408 -2.10 6.04 32.83
C MET A 408 -1.17 7.24 32.60
N GLU A 409 0.14 7.02 32.47
CA GLU A 409 1.11 8.07 32.19
C GLU A 409 0.69 8.91 31.01
N GLY A 410 0.58 10.23 31.21
CA GLY A 410 0.30 11.19 30.16
C GLY A 410 -1.04 10.99 29.44
N MET A 411 -1.98 10.21 29.99
CA MET A 411 -3.22 9.82 29.30
C MET A 411 -3.98 11.02 28.71
N PHE A 412 -4.05 12.15 29.42
CA PHE A 412 -4.68 13.40 28.98
C PHE A 412 -3.68 14.57 28.93
N ASN A 413 -2.38 14.28 28.83
CA ASN A 413 -1.35 15.32 28.74
C ASN A 413 -1.64 16.21 27.52
N TYR A 414 -1.74 17.53 27.68
CA TYR A 414 -2.13 18.50 26.65
C TYR A 414 -3.49 18.22 25.95
N ALA A 415 -4.40 17.44 26.55
CA ALA A 415 -5.79 17.33 26.10
C ALA A 415 -6.60 18.55 26.57
N ILE A 416 -6.39 19.69 25.89
CA ILE A 416 -6.80 21.03 26.35
C ILE A 416 -8.30 21.13 26.71
N LEU A 417 -9.19 20.52 25.92
CA LEU A 417 -10.64 20.60 26.11
C LEU A 417 -11.21 19.51 27.02
N PHE A 418 -10.41 18.53 27.44
CA PHE A 418 -10.92 17.40 28.20
C PHE A 418 -11.46 17.84 29.57
N ASN A 419 -12.74 17.53 29.82
CA ASN A 419 -13.40 17.79 31.09
C ASN A 419 -14.58 16.84 31.36
N LYS A 420 -14.51 15.59 30.88
CA LYS A 420 -15.55 14.59 31.17
C LYS A 420 -15.42 14.04 32.58
N ASP A 421 -16.56 13.73 33.18
CA ASP A 421 -16.61 13.13 34.50
C ASP A 421 -16.11 11.68 34.42
N ILE A 422 -15.07 11.41 35.20
CA ILE A 422 -14.39 10.12 35.34
C ILE A 422 -14.19 9.76 36.81
N ALA A 423 -14.96 10.39 37.72
CA ALA A 423 -14.88 10.13 39.15
C ALA A 423 -15.25 8.68 39.51
N SER A 424 -16.00 8.00 38.64
CA SER A 424 -16.38 6.58 38.75
C SER A 424 -15.24 5.60 38.53
N TRP A 425 -14.10 6.03 37.97
CA TRP A 425 -13.00 5.13 37.66
C TRP A 425 -12.36 4.54 38.91
N GLU A 426 -11.98 3.27 38.77
CA GLU A 426 -11.32 2.45 39.78
C GLU A 426 -9.80 2.45 39.53
N THR A 427 -9.03 3.08 40.42
CA THR A 427 -7.59 3.35 40.22
C THR A 427 -6.65 2.56 41.14
N GLN A 428 -7.17 1.58 41.89
CA GLN A 428 -6.45 0.82 42.91
C GLN A 428 -5.25 0.03 42.37
N THR A 429 -5.21 -0.27 41.08
CA THR A 429 -4.09 -0.98 40.41
C THR A 429 -3.11 -0.06 39.69
N VAL A 430 -3.43 1.23 39.56
CA VAL A 430 -2.61 2.17 38.80
C VAL A 430 -1.31 2.44 39.55
N MET A 431 -0.18 2.27 38.86
CA MET A 431 1.16 2.52 39.40
C MET A 431 1.78 3.82 38.85
N ASN A 432 1.38 4.27 37.65
CA ASN A 432 1.96 5.44 36.99
C ASN A 432 0.86 6.40 36.48
N MET A 433 0.89 7.64 36.96
CA MET A 433 0.06 8.78 36.54
C MET A 433 0.93 10.01 36.21
N ASN A 434 2.22 9.80 35.90
CA ASN A 434 3.13 10.87 35.48
C ASN A 434 2.47 11.72 34.38
N SER A 435 2.43 13.04 34.53
CA SER A 435 1.88 13.98 33.54
C SER A 435 0.42 13.72 33.10
N MET A 436 -0.37 12.94 33.83
CA MET A 436 -1.70 12.47 33.37
C MET A 436 -2.62 13.61 32.90
N PHE A 437 -2.66 14.74 33.59
CA PHE A 437 -3.43 15.95 33.29
C PHE A 437 -2.55 17.20 33.13
N ASN A 438 -1.26 17.02 32.82
CA ASN A 438 -0.39 18.14 32.51
C ASN A 438 -0.92 18.84 31.25
N GLY A 439 -1.15 20.16 31.27
CA GLY A 439 -1.72 20.89 30.12
C GLY A 439 -3.21 20.62 29.82
N ALA A 440 -3.93 19.82 30.60
CA ALA A 440 -5.38 19.60 30.45
C ALA A 440 -6.17 20.80 31.05
N LEU A 441 -6.14 21.94 30.37
CA LEU A 441 -6.55 23.24 30.92
C LEU A 441 -8.05 23.35 31.28
N SER A 442 -8.91 22.57 30.63
CA SER A 442 -10.36 22.58 30.89
C SER A 442 -10.79 21.69 32.06
N PHE A 443 -9.91 20.77 32.48
CA PHE A 443 -10.25 19.72 33.44
C PHE A 443 -10.49 20.30 34.85
N ARG A 444 -11.65 19.98 35.44
CA ARG A 444 -12.07 20.50 36.76
C ARG A 444 -12.96 19.54 37.55
N GLN A 445 -12.94 18.25 37.22
CA GLN A 445 -13.75 17.22 37.87
C GLN A 445 -13.25 16.89 39.27
N ASN A 446 -14.12 16.30 40.09
CA ASN A 446 -13.77 15.88 41.44
C ASN A 446 -13.32 14.42 41.46
N LEU A 447 -12.01 14.20 41.63
CA LEU A 447 -11.36 12.90 41.70
C LEU A 447 -10.80 12.61 43.09
N SER A 448 -11.26 13.32 44.13
CA SER A 448 -10.78 13.13 45.51
C SER A 448 -11.08 11.74 46.08
N ASN A 449 -11.96 10.98 45.43
CA ASN A 449 -12.32 9.61 45.78
C ASN A 449 -11.41 8.55 45.15
N TRP A 450 -10.53 8.90 44.21
CA TRP A 450 -9.64 7.94 43.58
C TRP A 450 -8.67 7.31 44.59
N GLU A 451 -8.52 5.98 44.52
CA GLU A 451 -7.54 5.27 45.32
C GLU A 451 -6.15 5.37 44.67
N VAL A 452 -5.22 6.02 45.36
CA VAL A 452 -3.85 6.27 44.87
C VAL A 452 -2.77 5.58 45.71
N SER A 453 -3.15 4.49 46.40
CA SER A 453 -2.27 3.77 47.34
C SER A 453 -1.09 3.07 46.65
N GLN A 454 -1.25 2.65 45.39
CA GLN A 454 -0.25 1.96 44.58
C GLN A 454 0.56 2.88 43.66
N ILE A 455 0.27 4.18 43.64
CA ILE A 455 0.92 5.12 42.73
C ILE A 455 2.40 5.29 43.12
N GLN A 456 3.28 4.97 42.17
CA GLN A 456 4.73 5.08 42.30
C GLN A 456 5.27 6.35 41.64
N ASN A 457 4.63 6.81 40.57
CA ASN A 457 5.00 8.04 39.87
C ASN A 457 3.77 8.88 39.53
N CYS A 458 3.73 10.11 40.06
CA CYS A 458 2.73 11.14 39.76
C CYS A 458 3.38 12.50 39.49
N THR A 459 4.64 12.50 39.02
CA THR A 459 5.36 13.73 38.68
C THR A 459 4.57 14.51 37.63
N ASP A 460 4.54 15.84 37.75
CA ASP A 460 3.80 16.73 36.84
C ASP A 460 2.33 16.32 36.60
N PHE A 461 1.68 15.60 37.54
CA PHE A 461 0.31 15.07 37.38
C PHE A 461 -0.66 16.09 36.78
N THR A 462 -0.57 17.36 37.21
CA THR A 462 -1.23 18.48 36.54
C THR A 462 -0.47 19.78 36.74
N ASN A 463 -0.53 20.67 35.75
CA ASN A 463 -0.15 22.09 35.89
C ASN A 463 -1.36 23.03 35.78
N ASN A 464 -2.58 22.47 35.79
CA ASN A 464 -3.81 23.24 35.63
C ASN A 464 -4.14 24.02 36.91
N LYS A 465 -3.83 25.32 36.90
CA LYS A 465 -4.08 26.24 38.02
C LYS A 465 -5.55 26.44 38.38
N ASN A 466 -6.48 26.07 37.48
CA ASN A 466 -7.92 26.19 37.70
C ASN A 466 -8.53 24.94 38.37
N TRP A 467 -7.79 23.83 38.44
CA TRP A 467 -8.26 22.61 39.08
C TRP A 467 -7.99 22.66 40.58
N LYS A 468 -9.05 22.81 41.38
CA LYS A 468 -8.95 23.03 42.82
C LYS A 468 -8.38 21.81 43.54
N GLN A 469 -7.44 22.03 44.46
CA GLN A 469 -6.80 21.00 45.28
C GLN A 469 -7.77 20.00 45.96
N PRO A 470 -8.91 20.42 46.56
CA PRO A 470 -9.86 19.47 47.16
C PRO A 470 -10.54 18.51 46.17
N HIS A 471 -10.44 18.78 44.87
CA HIS A 471 -10.98 17.95 43.81
C HIS A 471 -9.91 17.04 43.18
N GLN A 472 -8.63 17.17 43.58
CA GLN A 472 -7.54 16.35 43.06
C GLN A 472 -7.39 15.06 43.90
N PRO A 473 -6.82 13.98 43.34
CA PRO A 473 -6.49 12.78 44.10
C PRO A 473 -5.50 13.10 45.24
N ASN A 474 -5.67 12.45 46.39
CA ASN A 474 -4.82 12.67 47.56
C ASN A 474 -3.55 11.83 47.49
N PHE A 475 -2.58 12.25 46.67
CA PHE A 475 -1.27 11.59 46.60
C PHE A 475 -0.55 11.71 47.94
N LYS A 476 -0.29 10.57 48.57
CA LYS A 476 0.65 10.50 49.69
C LYS A 476 2.04 10.69 49.10
N ILE A 477 2.53 11.92 49.07
CA ILE A 477 3.92 12.19 48.72
C ILE A 477 4.76 11.48 49.79
N ASN A 478 5.41 10.37 49.41
CA ASN A 478 6.45 9.80 50.25
C ASN A 478 7.58 10.82 50.29
N GLU A 479 7.77 11.49 51.42
CA GLU A 479 8.92 12.37 51.72
C GLU A 479 10.24 11.57 51.81
N GLN A 480 10.56 10.75 50.81
CA GLN A 480 11.83 10.01 50.74
C GLN A 480 12.45 10.16 49.36
N GLY A 481 13.32 11.17 49.21
CA GLY A 481 14.20 11.31 48.06
C GLY A 481 14.66 12.75 47.81
N ASN A 482 15.49 13.29 48.70
CA ASN A 482 16.41 14.39 48.39
C ASN A 482 17.60 13.88 47.58
#